data_AF-A0A7S3TGJ8-F1
#
_entry.id   AF-A0A7S3TGJ8-F1
#
_cell.length_a   1.000
_cell.length_b   1.000
_cell.length_c   1.000
_cell.angle_alpha   90.00
_cell.angle_beta   90.00
_cell.angle_gamma   90.00
#
_symmetry.space_group_name_H-M   'P 1'
#
loop_
_entity.id
_entity.type
_entity.pdbx_description
1 polymer ?
#
loop_
_entity_poly.entity_id
_entity_poly.type
_entity_poly.pdbx_seq_one_letter_code
_entity_poly.pdbx_strand_id
1 'polypeptide(L)'
;HFAATPGLSKCERCSAGSYQNASGAAECLRCKPGSLCPRGASLELPAACEPGTYANATDDGGLPDCFDCPAGSSCGGGAAPPAECSPGFVAATPGLAKCERCEPGTTSGAGSASCSECAAGTYTANTGQGECTRCPHPLSSGSGGVTCSICKEDYYLLSTSVDPNDIWMAPTEHCKPCPPNAFCPTNTTLETLVVPQGYWRASSSSAALTECRSFGGDGEAGKTRCAGSELDAGDASRRRMIEEVSPSDEYCAPGFYGPECRLCVADKHHLVDGDTCRDCLPLGSVVGRIAGAVLCVFVACGIAAWAYSKKGWRKKPGYIGRILRLADRAVVFYVGMGFTPKLKILLGFYQVCIVLTTTYSARLPIEYTSWTDKLAEAISIDWTGFLLPAQCLPFQSRLLAVTITPASLIALLLLTGIGLRIHRRRLRARAPRSASQEQSETGNAVVEEEEEDVSVVTAITLAINAMNEDESKVSASAIPWYVEAALGLLDFLPAALILIFCFVTSVSASIFRAWSCQAYTISPPGESLKEVEYMRQDASVECGTDEHKPITTLATGFIVVWPIGSLVLYTSLLAACYKPLQAK
;
A
#
# COMPACT_ATOMS: atom_id res chain seq x y z
N HIS A 1 56.36 -51.76 67.69
CA HIS A 1 57.67 -52.43 67.82
C HIS A 1 57.54 -53.85 67.29
N PHE A 2 58.59 -54.42 66.71
CA PHE A 2 58.59 -55.78 66.15
C PHE A 2 59.87 -56.54 66.56
N ALA A 3 59.88 -57.86 66.39
CA ALA A 3 61.05 -58.70 66.63
C ALA A 3 61.22 -59.71 65.47
N ALA A 4 62.16 -59.46 64.57
CA ALA A 4 62.38 -60.28 63.38
C ALA A 4 62.72 -61.75 63.68
N THR A 5 63.25 -62.03 64.88
CA THR A 5 63.56 -63.38 65.35
C THR A 5 62.93 -63.67 66.73
N PRO A 6 62.36 -64.87 66.94
CA PRO A 6 61.82 -65.27 68.25
C PRO A 6 62.92 -65.33 69.32
N GLY A 7 62.68 -64.73 70.50
CA GLY A 7 63.60 -64.80 71.65
C GLY A 7 64.52 -63.58 71.86
N LEU A 8 64.38 -62.52 71.06
CA LEU A 8 65.05 -61.23 71.31
C LEU A 8 64.56 -60.59 72.62
N SER A 9 65.49 -60.15 73.48
CA SER A 9 65.19 -59.47 74.76
C SER A 9 64.78 -58.00 74.62
N LYS A 10 64.83 -57.44 73.40
CA LYS A 10 64.50 -56.04 73.10
C LYS A 10 63.83 -55.93 71.73
N CYS A 11 62.65 -55.31 71.68
CA CYS A 11 61.92 -55.12 70.42
C CYS A 11 62.40 -53.86 69.67
N GLU A 12 62.52 -53.94 68.35
CA GLU A 12 62.91 -52.82 67.50
C GLU A 12 61.70 -51.92 67.16
N ARG A 13 61.93 -50.62 66.99
CA ARG A 13 60.88 -49.71 66.49
C ARG A 13 60.73 -49.92 65.01
N CYS A 14 59.49 -49.89 64.52
CA CYS A 14 59.24 -49.80 63.08
C CYS A 14 59.94 -48.56 62.52
N SER A 15 60.55 -48.70 61.33
CA SER A 15 60.98 -47.55 60.54
C SER A 15 59.78 -46.64 60.23
N ALA A 16 60.05 -45.40 59.86
CA ALA A 16 58.98 -44.53 59.40
C ALA A 16 58.33 -45.12 58.12
N GLY A 17 57.05 -44.84 57.90
CA GLY A 17 56.25 -45.44 56.81
C GLY A 17 55.67 -46.83 57.14
N SER A 18 55.96 -47.37 58.33
CA SER A 18 55.39 -48.64 58.83
C SER A 18 54.95 -48.54 60.29
N TYR A 19 53.93 -49.31 60.66
CA TYR A 19 53.39 -49.38 62.02
C TYR A 19 53.27 -50.83 62.50
N GLN A 20 53.07 -51.01 63.80
CA GLN A 20 52.77 -52.34 64.36
C GLN A 20 51.82 -52.22 65.55
N ASN A 21 50.61 -52.77 65.39
CA ASN A 21 49.52 -52.75 66.37
C ASN A 21 49.39 -54.04 67.19
N ALA A 22 50.03 -55.14 66.77
CA ALA A 22 50.01 -56.43 67.44
C ALA A 22 51.29 -56.67 68.28
N SER A 23 51.12 -57.20 69.48
CA SER A 23 52.22 -57.64 70.34
C SER A 23 52.86 -58.93 69.80
N GLY A 24 54.19 -59.00 69.79
CA GLY A 24 54.92 -60.20 69.35
C GLY A 24 55.04 -60.38 67.83
N ALA A 25 54.74 -59.34 67.04
CA ALA A 25 54.83 -59.40 65.59
C ALA A 25 56.28 -59.50 65.08
N ALA A 26 56.48 -60.28 64.02
CA ALA A 26 57.77 -60.54 63.41
C ALA A 26 58.22 -59.48 62.39
N GLU A 27 57.30 -58.64 61.91
CA GLU A 27 57.54 -57.60 60.92
C GLU A 27 56.63 -56.39 61.18
N CYS A 28 56.94 -55.24 60.57
CA CYS A 28 56.07 -54.06 60.62
C CYS A 28 55.18 -53.99 59.37
N LEU A 29 53.94 -53.54 59.55
CA LEU A 29 52.98 -53.35 58.46
C LEU A 29 53.26 -52.00 57.78
N ARG A 30 53.31 -51.98 56.45
CA ARG A 30 53.38 -50.75 55.65
C ARG A 30 52.10 -49.94 55.85
N CYS A 31 52.24 -48.63 55.98
CA CYS A 31 51.08 -47.76 56.10
C CYS A 31 50.35 -47.62 54.78
N LYS A 32 49.02 -47.56 54.84
CA LYS A 32 48.20 -47.33 53.65
C LYS A 32 48.42 -45.91 53.09
N PRO A 33 48.29 -45.73 51.76
CA PRO A 33 48.17 -44.41 51.14
C PRO A 33 47.19 -43.52 51.90
N GLY A 34 47.59 -42.27 52.17
CA GLY A 34 46.76 -41.32 52.94
C GLY A 34 46.91 -41.42 54.46
N SER A 35 47.82 -42.26 54.96
CA SER A 35 48.13 -42.36 56.39
C SER A 35 49.53 -41.82 56.72
N LEU A 36 49.66 -41.27 57.93
CA LEU A 36 50.89 -40.79 58.54
C LEU A 36 51.40 -41.85 59.54
N CYS A 37 52.67 -42.24 59.41
CA CYS A 37 53.30 -43.25 60.27
C CYS A 37 54.69 -42.83 60.71
N PRO A 38 54.79 -42.07 61.82
CA PRO A 38 56.07 -41.68 62.36
C PRO A 38 56.84 -42.92 62.85
N ARG A 39 58.17 -42.79 62.94
CA ARG A 39 59.04 -43.88 63.39
C ARG A 39 58.58 -44.43 64.75
N GLY A 40 58.27 -45.73 64.80
CA GLY A 40 57.79 -46.40 66.00
C GLY A 40 56.27 -46.35 66.22
N ALA A 41 55.48 -45.92 65.23
CA ALA A 41 54.02 -45.89 65.29
C ALA A 41 53.41 -47.25 65.67
N SER A 42 52.44 -47.23 66.59
CA SER A 42 51.63 -48.38 66.97
C SER A 42 50.27 -48.42 66.28
N LEU A 43 49.91 -47.36 65.56
CA LEU A 43 48.66 -47.20 64.82
C LEU A 43 48.89 -46.27 63.62
N GLU A 44 48.14 -46.46 62.54
CA GLU A 44 48.09 -45.52 61.41
C GLU A 44 47.35 -44.23 61.83
N LEU A 45 47.97 -43.07 61.64
CA LEU A 45 47.32 -41.77 61.84
C LEU A 45 46.78 -41.24 60.51
N PRO A 46 45.70 -40.46 60.48
CA PRO A 46 45.24 -39.81 59.25
C PRO A 46 46.27 -38.79 58.73
N ALA A 47 46.49 -38.72 57.41
CA ALA A 47 47.31 -37.68 56.81
C ALA A 47 46.78 -36.28 57.13
N ALA A 48 47.70 -35.35 57.39
CA ALA A 48 47.41 -33.94 57.66
C ALA A 48 47.78 -33.08 56.45
N CYS A 49 47.15 -33.34 55.30
CA CYS A 49 47.27 -32.47 54.13
C CYS A 49 46.27 -31.30 54.23
N GLU A 50 46.73 -30.10 53.90
CA GLU A 50 45.87 -28.90 53.91
C GLU A 50 44.78 -29.00 52.83
N PRO A 51 43.61 -28.37 53.04
CA PRO A 51 42.58 -28.28 52.01
C PRO A 51 43.15 -27.73 50.70
N GLY A 52 42.80 -28.34 49.58
CA GLY A 52 43.43 -28.08 48.27
C GLY A 52 44.48 -29.12 47.88
N THR A 53 44.91 -29.96 48.81
CA THR A 53 45.83 -31.08 48.55
C THR A 53 45.25 -32.41 49.03
N TYR A 54 45.78 -33.53 48.53
CA TYR A 54 45.40 -34.87 48.95
C TYR A 54 46.61 -35.79 49.09
N ALA A 55 46.57 -36.70 50.06
CA ALA A 55 47.60 -37.69 50.28
C ALA A 55 47.28 -38.98 49.49
N ASN A 56 48.12 -39.29 48.50
CA ASN A 56 48.02 -40.53 47.71
C ASN A 56 49.17 -41.51 47.96
N ALA A 57 50.19 -41.09 48.71
CA ALA A 57 51.33 -41.90 49.08
C ALA A 57 51.89 -41.46 50.44
N THR A 58 52.66 -42.34 51.08
CA THR A 58 53.46 -42.02 52.25
C THR A 58 54.93 -42.11 51.81
N ASP A 59 55.71 -41.08 52.08
CA ASP A 59 57.12 -41.04 51.74
C ASP A 59 57.93 -42.06 52.58
N ASP A 60 59.20 -42.30 52.20
CA ASP A 60 60.11 -43.18 52.95
C ASP A 60 60.41 -42.65 54.38
N GLY A 61 60.08 -41.40 54.66
CA GLY A 61 60.18 -40.72 55.95
C GLY A 61 58.94 -40.86 56.84
N GLY A 62 57.89 -41.54 56.37
CA GLY A 62 56.63 -41.75 57.09
C GLY A 62 55.69 -40.56 57.13
N LEU A 63 55.95 -39.50 56.35
CA LEU A 63 55.09 -38.34 56.11
C LEU A 63 54.18 -38.57 54.90
N PRO A 64 52.95 -38.00 54.88
CA PRO A 64 52.10 -38.05 53.70
C PRO A 64 52.65 -37.15 52.59
N ASP A 65 52.79 -37.66 51.37
CA ASP A 65 53.03 -36.84 50.18
C ASP A 65 51.72 -36.16 49.77
N CYS A 66 51.64 -34.84 49.98
CA CYS A 66 50.47 -34.04 49.61
C CYS A 66 50.61 -33.56 48.16
N PHE A 67 49.71 -34.02 47.30
CA PHE A 67 49.63 -33.58 45.90
C PHE A 67 48.55 -32.51 45.74
N ASP A 68 48.81 -31.52 44.88
CA ASP A 68 47.79 -30.55 44.50
C ASP A 68 46.58 -31.25 43.90
N CYS A 69 45.38 -30.79 44.29
CA CYS A 69 44.16 -31.30 43.68
C CYS A 69 44.18 -31.01 42.17
N PRO A 70 43.91 -31.99 41.30
CA PRO A 70 43.87 -31.76 39.86
C PRO A 70 42.73 -30.81 39.48
N ALA A 71 42.92 -30.04 38.41
CA ALA A 71 41.85 -29.23 37.83
C ALA A 71 40.62 -30.10 37.48
N GLY A 72 39.43 -29.54 37.64
CA GLY A 72 38.15 -30.27 37.55
C GLY A 72 37.70 -30.97 38.84
N SER A 73 38.53 -31.00 39.89
CA SER A 73 38.23 -31.65 41.18
C SER A 73 38.54 -30.76 42.37
N SER A 74 37.96 -31.08 43.53
CA SER A 74 38.24 -30.43 44.81
C SER A 74 38.66 -31.43 45.89
N CYS A 75 39.52 -30.97 46.79
CA CYS A 75 40.14 -31.81 47.81
C CYS A 75 39.96 -31.15 49.20
N GLY A 76 39.23 -31.80 50.09
CA GLY A 76 38.99 -31.30 51.46
C GLY A 76 40.20 -31.39 52.41
N GLY A 77 41.32 -31.94 51.95
CA GLY A 77 42.51 -32.22 52.76
C GLY A 77 42.58 -33.67 53.26
N GLY A 78 43.74 -34.05 53.79
CA GLY A 78 44.02 -35.39 54.32
C GLY A 78 44.06 -36.51 53.27
N ALA A 79 43.43 -37.65 53.59
CA ALA A 79 43.48 -38.89 52.82
C ALA A 79 42.37 -39.05 51.77
N ALA A 80 41.46 -38.08 51.67
CA ALA A 80 40.31 -38.18 50.77
C ALA A 80 40.77 -38.02 49.32
N PRO A 81 40.36 -38.91 48.39
CA PRO A 81 40.69 -38.75 46.98
C PRO A 81 40.03 -37.48 46.40
N PRO A 82 40.55 -36.93 45.29
CA PRO A 82 39.95 -35.79 44.61
C PRO A 82 38.49 -36.08 44.23
N ALA A 83 37.58 -35.19 44.61
CA ALA A 83 36.17 -35.28 44.25
C ALA A 83 35.89 -34.38 43.05
N GLU A 84 35.37 -34.94 41.96
CA GLU A 84 34.98 -34.19 40.79
C GLU A 84 33.97 -33.09 41.15
N CYS A 85 34.14 -31.92 40.54
CA CYS A 85 33.16 -30.86 40.69
C CYS A 85 31.81 -31.29 40.13
N SER A 86 30.75 -31.11 40.92
CA SER A 86 29.38 -31.35 40.47
C SER A 86 29.03 -30.38 39.31
N PRO A 87 28.08 -30.74 38.42
CA PRO A 87 27.62 -29.84 37.37
C PRO A 87 27.27 -28.45 37.91
N GLY A 88 27.70 -27.41 37.19
CA GLY A 88 27.56 -26.00 37.58
C GLY A 88 28.68 -25.49 38.48
N PHE A 89 29.63 -26.36 38.82
CA PHE A 89 30.83 -26.02 39.57
C PHE A 89 32.08 -26.37 38.77
N VAL A 90 33.16 -25.65 39.00
CA VAL A 90 34.43 -25.82 38.29
C VAL A 90 35.61 -25.73 39.24
N ALA A 91 36.72 -26.30 38.81
CA ALA A 91 38.03 -26.05 39.41
C ALA A 91 39.01 -25.71 38.29
N ALA A 92 39.14 -24.40 38.02
CA ALA A 92 39.93 -23.89 36.90
C ALA A 92 41.44 -24.06 37.10
N THR A 93 41.89 -23.99 38.35
CA THR A 93 43.29 -24.19 38.72
C THR A 93 43.45 -25.41 39.62
N PRO A 94 44.59 -26.11 39.56
CA PRO A 94 44.95 -27.09 40.57
C PRO A 94 44.98 -26.47 41.98
N GLY A 95 44.83 -27.31 43.00
CA GLY A 95 44.93 -26.88 44.40
C GLY A 95 43.63 -26.37 45.03
N LEU A 96 42.46 -26.54 44.39
CA LEU A 96 41.20 -26.05 44.95
C LEU A 96 40.69 -26.92 46.11
N ALA A 97 40.47 -26.28 47.26
CA ALA A 97 39.85 -26.91 48.43
C ALA A 97 38.35 -27.19 48.23
N LYS A 98 37.69 -26.37 47.42
CA LYS A 98 36.25 -26.45 47.13
C LYS A 98 35.99 -25.87 45.74
N CYS A 99 35.18 -26.55 44.93
CA CYS A 99 34.83 -26.07 43.60
C CYS A 99 34.12 -24.71 43.63
N GLU A 100 34.42 -23.89 42.63
CA GLU A 100 33.81 -22.58 42.41
C GLU A 100 32.51 -22.72 41.61
N ARG A 101 31.56 -21.81 41.83
CA ARG A 101 30.28 -21.82 41.11
C ARG A 101 30.41 -21.10 39.78
N CYS A 102 29.79 -21.65 38.74
CA CYS A 102 29.57 -20.90 37.51
C CYS A 102 28.60 -19.74 37.75
N GLU A 103 28.94 -18.57 37.17
CA GLU A 103 28.10 -17.37 37.22
C GLU A 103 26.84 -17.54 36.33
N PRO A 104 25.76 -16.77 36.57
CA PRO A 104 24.57 -16.81 35.73
C PRO A 104 24.91 -16.60 34.25
N GLY A 105 24.19 -17.28 33.36
CA GLY A 105 24.49 -17.33 31.93
C GLY A 105 25.54 -18.36 31.53
N THR A 106 26.20 -19.01 32.50
CA THR A 106 27.20 -20.06 32.27
C THR A 106 26.88 -21.35 33.03
N THR A 107 27.33 -22.49 32.51
CA THR A 107 27.16 -23.82 33.11
C THR A 107 28.40 -24.66 32.91
N SER A 108 28.51 -25.76 33.65
CA SER A 108 29.59 -26.73 33.49
C SER A 108 29.08 -28.14 33.68
N GLY A 109 29.64 -29.08 32.92
CA GLY A 109 29.48 -30.51 33.18
C GLY A 109 30.26 -30.95 34.43
N ALA A 110 30.02 -32.18 34.88
CA ALA A 110 30.79 -32.78 35.96
C ALA A 110 32.28 -32.83 35.60
N GLY A 111 33.15 -32.51 36.56
CA GLY A 111 34.61 -32.55 36.37
C GLY A 111 35.19 -31.46 35.46
N SER A 112 34.42 -30.43 35.10
CA SER A 112 34.91 -29.38 34.20
C SER A 112 35.88 -28.42 34.89
N ALA A 113 36.92 -28.01 34.15
CA ALA A 113 37.84 -26.96 34.56
C ALA A 113 37.34 -25.54 34.18
N SER A 114 36.29 -25.42 33.38
CA SER A 114 35.81 -24.10 32.92
C SER A 114 34.29 -24.06 32.77
N CYS A 115 33.71 -22.88 32.98
CA CYS A 115 32.29 -22.63 32.71
C CYS A 115 32.12 -22.27 31.23
N SER A 116 31.10 -22.85 30.59
CA SER A 116 30.70 -22.56 29.21
C SER A 116 29.42 -21.73 29.20
N GLU A 117 29.35 -20.75 28.30
CA GLU A 117 28.15 -19.94 28.09
C GLU A 117 26.97 -20.80 27.61
N CYS A 118 25.77 -20.44 28.05
CA CYS A 118 24.55 -21.01 27.49
C CYS A 118 24.39 -20.61 26.02
N ALA A 119 24.03 -21.59 25.19
CA ALA A 119 23.73 -21.35 23.78
C ALA A 119 22.46 -20.47 23.63
N ALA A 120 22.36 -19.75 22.52
CA ALA A 120 21.18 -18.93 22.22
C ALA A 120 19.89 -19.76 22.31
N GLY A 121 18.83 -19.17 22.86
CA GLY A 121 17.56 -19.84 23.15
C GLY A 121 17.56 -20.65 24.47
N THR A 122 18.67 -20.64 25.21
CA THR A 122 18.77 -21.19 26.57
C THR A 122 19.32 -20.17 27.56
N TYR A 123 19.00 -20.33 28.83
CA TYR A 123 19.40 -19.40 29.88
C TYR A 123 19.69 -20.11 31.21
N THR A 124 20.45 -19.44 32.08
CA THR A 124 20.60 -19.80 33.50
C THR A 124 20.56 -18.56 34.36
N ALA A 125 19.56 -18.46 35.23
CA ALA A 125 19.36 -17.28 36.07
C ALA A 125 20.17 -17.31 37.37
N ASN A 126 20.51 -18.51 37.86
CA ASN A 126 21.14 -18.69 39.18
C ASN A 126 22.58 -19.22 39.05
N THR A 127 23.46 -18.77 39.95
CA THR A 127 24.82 -19.31 40.07
C THR A 127 24.80 -20.80 40.38
N GLY A 128 25.72 -21.57 39.80
CA GLY A 128 25.87 -22.99 40.12
C GLY A 128 24.83 -23.90 39.47
N GLN A 129 24.13 -23.45 38.43
CA GLN A 129 23.27 -24.32 37.63
C GLN A 129 24.11 -25.22 36.72
N GLY A 130 23.82 -26.51 36.74
CA GLY A 130 24.56 -27.50 35.95
C GLY A 130 24.14 -27.62 34.49
N GLU A 131 22.97 -27.10 34.14
CA GLU A 131 22.43 -27.20 32.78
C GLU A 131 21.68 -25.93 32.40
N CYS A 132 21.74 -25.58 31.11
CA CYS A 132 21.01 -24.44 30.56
C CYS A 132 19.54 -24.81 30.33
N THR A 133 18.63 -23.96 30.81
CA THR A 133 17.19 -24.15 30.66
C THR A 133 16.72 -23.54 29.34
N ARG A 134 15.83 -24.22 28.59
CA ARG A 134 15.26 -23.67 27.36
C ARG A 134 14.29 -22.52 27.65
N CYS A 135 14.30 -21.50 26.81
CA CYS A 135 13.34 -20.41 26.90
C CYS A 135 11.90 -20.89 26.63
N PRO A 136 10.90 -20.39 27.37
CA PRO A 136 9.49 -20.65 27.10
C PRO A 136 9.08 -20.00 25.78
N HIS A 137 8.20 -20.65 25.01
CA HIS A 137 7.69 -20.09 23.76
C HIS A 137 6.75 -18.89 24.04
N PRO A 138 6.83 -17.76 23.31
CA PRO A 138 7.60 -17.46 22.09
C PRO A 138 8.92 -16.69 22.34
N LEU A 139 9.57 -16.89 23.49
CA LEU A 139 10.81 -16.19 23.86
C LEU A 139 12.06 -16.99 23.48
N SER A 140 13.17 -16.26 23.45
CA SER A 140 14.53 -16.68 23.19
C SER A 140 15.50 -15.82 24.01
N SER A 141 16.78 -16.16 23.94
CA SER A 141 17.90 -15.49 24.62
C SER A 141 19.11 -15.46 23.69
N GLY A 142 20.00 -14.49 23.91
CA GLY A 142 21.34 -14.49 23.30
C GLY A 142 22.27 -15.54 23.93
N SER A 143 23.49 -15.65 23.42
CA SER A 143 24.53 -16.43 24.10
C SER A 143 24.83 -15.86 25.48
N GLY A 144 25.02 -16.72 26.48
CA GLY A 144 25.22 -16.29 27.86
C GLY A 144 23.97 -15.69 28.53
N GLY A 145 22.77 -16.02 28.02
CA GLY A 145 21.52 -15.47 28.52
C GLY A 145 21.26 -15.78 30.00
N VAL A 146 20.98 -14.74 30.80
CA VAL A 146 20.52 -14.87 32.20
C VAL A 146 19.00 -14.88 32.32
N THR A 147 18.31 -14.40 31.29
CA THR A 147 16.85 -14.32 31.17
C THR A 147 16.47 -14.48 29.69
N CYS A 148 15.20 -14.78 29.42
CA CYS A 148 14.68 -14.74 28.05
C CYS A 148 13.81 -13.49 27.89
N SER A 149 14.28 -12.54 27.10
CA SER A 149 13.55 -11.30 26.81
C SER A 149 13.49 -11.00 25.32
N ILE A 150 14.03 -11.90 24.49
CA ILE A 150 14.13 -11.74 23.05
C ILE A 150 13.00 -12.56 22.42
N CYS A 151 12.29 -12.00 21.44
CA CYS A 151 11.32 -12.81 20.70
C CYS A 151 12.05 -13.84 19.82
N LYS A 152 11.55 -15.07 19.82
CA LYS A 152 12.04 -16.16 18.98
C LYS A 152 11.81 -15.86 17.49
N GLU A 153 12.47 -16.60 16.61
CA GLU A 153 12.17 -16.60 15.16
C GLU A 153 10.65 -16.74 14.91
N ASP A 154 10.17 -16.12 13.83
CA ASP A 154 8.75 -15.98 13.49
C ASP A 154 7.92 -15.13 14.47
N TYR A 155 8.56 -14.43 15.41
CA TYR A 155 7.93 -13.46 16.29
C TYR A 155 8.71 -12.14 16.30
N TYR A 156 7.99 -11.03 16.50
CA TYR A 156 8.60 -9.71 16.66
C TYR A 156 8.13 -9.03 17.95
N LEU A 157 8.97 -8.15 18.47
CA LEU A 157 8.69 -7.32 19.64
C LEU A 157 7.89 -6.07 19.22
N LEU A 158 6.74 -5.88 19.87
CA LEU A 158 5.81 -4.79 19.56
C LEU A 158 6.37 -3.39 19.89
N SER A 159 7.10 -3.26 21.00
CA SER A 159 7.68 -2.00 21.43
C SER A 159 9.04 -2.23 22.06
N THR A 160 10.03 -1.44 21.65
CA THR A 160 11.41 -1.47 22.17
C THR A 160 11.55 -0.77 23.52
N SER A 161 10.51 -0.09 24.00
CA SER A 161 10.52 0.65 25.27
C SER A 161 10.11 -0.18 26.49
N VAL A 162 9.89 -1.49 26.33
CA VAL A 162 9.37 -2.38 27.39
C VAL A 162 10.54 -3.01 28.15
N ASP A 163 10.42 -3.08 29.48
CA ASP A 163 11.42 -3.71 30.34
C ASP A 163 11.53 -5.23 30.06
N PRO A 164 12.75 -5.80 30.03
CA PRO A 164 12.97 -7.23 29.79
C PRO A 164 12.19 -8.18 30.71
N ASN A 165 11.92 -7.74 31.95
CA ASN A 165 11.17 -8.53 32.92
C ASN A 165 9.67 -8.60 32.59
N ASP A 166 9.10 -7.53 32.03
CA ASP A 166 7.69 -7.52 31.64
C ASP A 166 7.48 -8.42 30.42
N ILE A 167 8.45 -8.44 29.50
CA ILE A 167 8.48 -9.37 28.37
C ILE A 167 8.47 -10.83 28.86
N TRP A 168 9.24 -11.14 29.89
CA TRP A 168 9.27 -12.47 30.50
C TRP A 168 7.95 -12.83 31.22
N MET A 169 7.32 -11.87 31.90
CA MET A 169 6.07 -12.10 32.63
C MET A 169 4.85 -12.23 31.71
N ALA A 170 4.82 -11.50 30.58
CA ALA A 170 3.73 -11.51 29.62
C ALA A 170 4.22 -11.70 28.16
N PRO A 171 4.75 -12.87 27.80
CA PRO A 171 5.41 -13.09 26.51
C PRO A 171 4.50 -12.87 25.29
N THR A 172 3.24 -13.30 25.38
CA THR A 172 2.28 -13.25 24.26
C THR A 172 1.68 -11.85 24.05
N GLU A 173 1.82 -10.95 25.02
CA GLU A 173 1.41 -9.55 24.88
C GLU A 173 2.46 -8.76 24.09
N HIS A 174 3.74 -9.00 24.36
CA HIS A 174 4.86 -8.26 23.77
C HIS A 174 5.42 -8.88 22.49
N CYS A 175 5.50 -10.22 22.39
CA CYS A 175 5.94 -10.92 21.20
C CYS A 175 4.74 -11.35 20.36
N LYS A 176 4.58 -10.75 19.18
CA LYS A 176 3.50 -11.06 18.23
C LYS A 176 4.01 -11.91 17.07
N PRO A 177 3.15 -12.79 16.49
CA PRO A 177 3.55 -13.61 15.35
C PRO A 177 3.94 -12.72 14.16
N CYS A 178 4.93 -13.15 13.39
CA CYS A 178 5.44 -12.42 12.24
C CYS A 178 4.30 -12.08 11.27
N PRO A 179 4.22 -10.82 10.77
CA PRO A 179 3.21 -10.45 9.80
C PRO A 179 3.32 -11.29 8.52
N PRO A 180 2.20 -11.53 7.82
CA PRO A 180 2.25 -12.25 6.55
C PRO A 180 3.14 -11.50 5.55
N ASN A 181 3.95 -12.26 4.82
CA ASN A 181 4.92 -11.75 3.84
C ASN A 181 6.07 -10.91 4.43
N ALA A 182 6.33 -10.98 5.74
CA ALA A 182 7.54 -10.44 6.35
C ALA A 182 8.47 -11.57 6.81
N PHE A 183 9.75 -11.26 7.01
CA PHE A 183 10.72 -12.19 7.60
C PHE A 183 11.17 -11.67 8.97
N CYS A 184 11.02 -12.51 10.01
CA CYS A 184 11.33 -12.17 11.39
C CYS A 184 12.45 -13.10 11.91
N PRO A 185 13.73 -12.72 11.78
CA PRO A 185 14.81 -13.40 12.48
C PRO A 185 14.67 -13.26 14.01
N THR A 186 15.53 -13.93 14.78
CA THR A 186 15.55 -13.74 16.23
C THR A 186 15.83 -12.28 16.59
N ASN A 187 15.19 -11.79 17.66
CA ASN A 187 15.32 -10.38 18.09
C ASN A 187 14.79 -9.34 17.09
N THR A 188 13.75 -9.69 16.33
CA THR A 188 13.08 -8.74 15.43
C THR A 188 12.17 -7.78 16.21
N THR A 189 12.16 -6.51 15.80
CA THR A 189 11.24 -5.47 16.27
C THR A 189 10.43 -4.94 15.09
N LEU A 190 9.41 -4.10 15.30
CA LEU A 190 8.68 -3.48 14.20
C LEU A 190 9.57 -2.65 13.25
N GLU A 191 10.57 -1.96 13.81
CA GLU A 191 11.52 -1.13 13.06
C GLU A 191 12.53 -1.98 12.29
N THR A 192 13.00 -3.08 12.88
CA THR A 192 13.99 -3.99 12.27
C THR A 192 13.38 -5.15 11.47
N LEU A 193 12.05 -5.15 11.31
CA LEU A 193 11.32 -6.15 10.53
C LEU A 193 11.82 -6.20 9.10
N VAL A 194 12.21 -7.38 8.62
CA VAL A 194 12.69 -7.55 7.24
C VAL A 194 11.50 -7.63 6.30
N VAL A 195 11.41 -6.63 5.41
CA VAL A 195 10.41 -6.52 4.35
C VAL A 195 11.03 -7.03 3.04
N PRO A 196 10.51 -8.11 2.46
CA PRO A 196 11.02 -8.61 1.19
C PRO A 196 10.69 -7.67 0.03
N GLN A 197 11.44 -7.80 -1.05
CA GLN A 197 11.21 -7.04 -2.28
C GLN A 197 9.77 -7.23 -2.81
N GLY A 198 9.15 -6.15 -3.30
CA GLY A 198 7.76 -6.12 -3.78
C GLY A 198 6.71 -5.81 -2.73
N TYR A 199 7.13 -5.58 -1.48
CA TYR A 199 6.24 -5.15 -0.41
C TYR A 199 6.62 -3.75 0.09
N TRP A 200 5.60 -3.03 0.54
CA TRP A 200 5.71 -1.68 1.07
C TRP A 200 4.94 -1.56 2.39
N ARG A 201 5.45 -0.74 3.31
CA ARG A 201 4.82 -0.41 4.59
C ARG A 201 4.65 1.11 4.69
N ALA A 202 3.52 1.53 5.27
CA ALA A 202 3.23 2.94 5.48
C ALA A 202 4.14 3.61 6.52
N SER A 203 4.75 2.83 7.40
CA SER A 203 5.68 3.31 8.44
C SER A 203 6.49 2.15 9.01
N SER A 204 7.65 2.44 9.59
CA SER A 204 8.47 1.51 10.38
C SER A 204 7.73 0.95 11.60
N SER A 205 6.70 1.65 12.09
CA SER A 205 5.83 1.20 13.18
C SER A 205 4.65 0.31 12.75
N SER A 206 4.39 0.16 11.45
CA SER A 206 3.19 -0.54 10.98
C SER A 206 3.43 -2.01 10.72
N ALA A 207 2.77 -2.93 11.42
CA ALA A 207 2.91 -4.37 11.13
C ALA A 207 2.30 -4.80 9.78
N ALA A 208 1.59 -3.93 9.06
CA ALA A 208 0.89 -4.28 7.84
C ALA A 208 1.76 -4.06 6.60
N LEU A 209 2.00 -5.14 5.85
CA LEU A 209 2.69 -5.09 4.56
C LEU A 209 1.66 -5.09 3.43
N THR A 210 1.84 -4.17 2.49
CA THR A 210 1.05 -4.09 1.26
C THR A 210 1.90 -4.53 0.09
N GLU A 211 1.39 -5.46 -0.71
CA GLU A 211 2.03 -5.85 -1.97
C GLU A 211 1.93 -4.72 -2.99
N CYS A 212 3.06 -4.37 -3.60
CA CYS A 212 3.13 -3.33 -4.61
C CYS A 212 2.54 -3.84 -5.93
N ARG A 213 1.40 -3.27 -6.33
CA ARG A 213 0.66 -3.73 -7.51
C ARG A 213 1.48 -3.55 -8.79
N SER A 214 1.43 -4.56 -9.65
CA SER A 214 1.93 -4.47 -11.03
C SER A 214 0.86 -3.81 -11.91
N PHE A 215 1.22 -2.71 -12.58
CA PHE A 215 0.34 -2.04 -13.54
C PHE A 215 0.72 -2.47 -14.96
N GLY A 216 -0.20 -3.12 -15.69
CA GLY A 216 -0.11 -3.25 -17.14
C GLY A 216 0.85 -4.29 -17.73
N GLY A 217 1.35 -5.26 -16.95
CA GLY A 217 2.26 -6.29 -17.48
C GLY A 217 2.81 -7.24 -16.42
N ASP A 218 3.60 -8.22 -16.88
CA ASP A 218 4.20 -9.34 -16.15
C ASP A 218 4.63 -8.96 -14.72
N GLY A 219 4.22 -9.75 -13.72
CA GLY A 219 4.12 -9.42 -12.28
C GLY A 219 5.42 -9.13 -11.51
N GLU A 220 6.37 -8.44 -12.14
CA GLU A 220 7.71 -8.15 -11.66
C GLU A 220 7.97 -6.64 -11.54
N ALA A 221 7.23 -5.80 -12.30
CA ALA A 221 7.36 -4.34 -12.26
C ALA A 221 7.02 -3.73 -10.89
N GLY A 222 6.05 -4.30 -10.17
CA GLY A 222 5.77 -3.92 -8.77
C GLY A 222 6.91 -4.27 -7.81
N LYS A 223 7.64 -5.36 -8.09
CA LYS A 223 8.76 -5.83 -7.27
C LYS A 223 10.01 -4.96 -7.44
N THR A 224 10.28 -4.48 -8.63
CA THR A 224 11.45 -3.62 -8.88
C THR A 224 11.32 -2.24 -8.21
N ARG A 225 10.09 -1.70 -8.10
CA ARG A 225 9.85 -0.40 -7.44
C ARG A 225 9.91 -0.45 -5.92
N CYS A 226 9.42 -1.52 -5.32
CA CYS A 226 9.44 -1.70 -3.88
C CYS A 226 10.66 -2.53 -3.50
N ALA A 227 11.75 -1.85 -3.17
CA ALA A 227 13.01 -2.49 -2.82
C ALA A 227 12.92 -3.31 -1.52
N GLY A 228 11.93 -3.01 -0.66
CA GLY A 228 11.83 -3.61 0.67
C GLY A 228 12.95 -3.14 1.58
N SER A 229 13.29 -3.92 2.60
CA SER A 229 14.37 -3.65 3.55
C SER A 229 15.45 -4.75 3.55
N GLU A 230 15.37 -5.71 2.61
CA GLU A 230 16.26 -6.89 2.51
C GLU A 230 17.62 -6.58 1.89
N LEU A 231 17.72 -5.48 1.14
CA LEU A 231 18.96 -5.03 0.48
C LEU A 231 19.57 -3.87 1.28
N ASP A 232 20.89 -3.69 1.17
CA ASP A 232 21.69 -2.53 1.61
C ASP A 232 21.24 -1.19 0.96
N ALA A 233 19.94 -0.92 0.90
CA ALA A 233 19.34 0.37 0.56
C ALA A 233 19.63 1.43 1.65
N GLY A 234 20.20 1.02 2.79
CA GLY A 234 20.71 1.89 3.86
C GLY A 234 21.89 2.79 3.48
N ASP A 235 22.55 2.54 2.33
CA ASP A 235 23.67 3.36 1.85
C ASP A 235 23.31 4.30 0.68
N ALA A 236 22.16 4.12 0.02
CA ALA A 236 21.71 4.99 -1.07
C ALA A 236 20.78 6.13 -0.59
N SER A 237 20.05 5.95 0.50
CA SER A 237 19.20 6.99 1.11
C SER A 237 19.98 7.97 1.99
N ARG A 238 21.19 7.61 2.43
CA ARG A 238 22.05 8.46 3.29
C ARG A 238 22.74 9.62 2.54
N ARG A 239 22.51 9.78 1.23
CA ARG A 239 23.09 10.86 0.39
C ARG A 239 22.09 11.88 -0.16
N ARG A 240 20.84 11.92 0.30
CA ARG A 240 19.94 13.04 -0.03
C ARG A 240 19.76 13.97 1.17
N MET A 241 20.48 15.10 1.11
CA MET A 241 20.08 16.32 1.80
C MET A 241 18.78 16.82 1.17
N ILE A 242 17.63 16.34 1.64
CA ILE A 242 16.32 17.00 1.49
C ILE A 242 15.57 16.78 2.81
N GLU A 243 14.88 17.84 3.26
CA GLU A 243 13.99 17.89 4.43
C GLU A 243 13.13 16.64 4.61
N GLU A 244 12.97 16.21 5.87
CA GLU A 244 12.00 15.23 6.39
C GLU A 244 11.62 14.09 5.42
N VAL A 245 12.54 13.13 5.24
CA VAL A 245 12.21 11.85 4.56
C VAL A 245 11.14 11.14 5.38
N SER A 246 9.97 10.93 4.79
CA SER A 246 8.89 10.20 5.45
C SER A 246 9.29 8.73 5.64
N PRO A 247 8.99 8.08 6.80
CA PRO A 247 9.39 6.70 7.07
C PRO A 247 8.92 5.67 6.03
N SER A 248 7.88 6.00 5.26
CA SER A 248 7.36 5.18 4.16
C SER A 248 8.26 5.10 2.92
N ASP A 249 9.13 6.09 2.73
CA ASP A 249 9.94 6.21 1.50
C ASP A 249 11.19 5.33 1.54
N GLU A 250 11.54 4.80 2.72
CA GLU A 250 12.70 3.91 2.92
C GLU A 250 12.55 2.57 2.19
N TYR A 251 11.32 2.13 1.95
CA TYR A 251 11.02 0.86 1.27
C TYR A 251 10.99 0.97 -0.27
N CYS A 252 11.15 2.17 -0.80
CA CYS A 252 11.10 2.45 -2.23
C CYS A 252 12.48 2.40 -2.88
N ALA A 253 12.53 1.88 -4.11
CA ALA A 253 13.72 1.95 -4.92
C ALA A 253 14.10 3.41 -5.26
N PRO A 254 15.38 3.70 -5.55
CA PRO A 254 15.82 5.04 -5.90
C PRO A 254 15.02 5.62 -7.07
N GLY A 255 14.47 6.82 -6.90
CA GLY A 255 13.65 7.49 -7.91
C GLY A 255 12.13 7.35 -7.70
N PHE A 256 11.69 6.53 -6.73
CA PHE A 256 10.30 6.37 -6.35
C PHE A 256 10.03 6.79 -4.91
N TYR A 257 8.80 7.20 -4.61
CA TYR A 257 8.34 7.53 -3.24
C TYR A 257 6.82 7.36 -3.09
N GLY A 258 6.31 7.59 -1.87
CA GLY A 258 4.88 7.58 -1.57
C GLY A 258 4.26 6.18 -1.48
N PRO A 259 2.92 6.10 -1.36
CA PRO A 259 2.22 4.83 -1.11
C PRO A 259 2.39 3.83 -2.25
N GLU A 260 2.84 2.61 -1.95
CA GLU A 260 3.19 1.56 -2.92
C GLU A 260 4.25 2.00 -3.95
N CYS A 261 5.09 2.99 -3.60
CA CYS A 261 6.16 3.53 -4.43
C CYS A 261 5.69 3.93 -5.84
N ARG A 262 4.49 4.52 -5.93
CA ARG A 262 3.83 4.86 -7.21
C ARG A 262 4.08 6.27 -7.73
N LEU A 263 4.85 7.06 -6.98
CA LEU A 263 5.24 8.42 -7.36
C LEU A 263 6.70 8.46 -7.78
N CYS A 264 7.00 9.30 -8.76
CA CYS A 264 8.35 9.56 -9.25
C CYS A 264 8.96 10.76 -8.53
N VAL A 265 10.15 10.60 -7.95
CA VAL A 265 10.86 11.68 -7.21
C VAL A 265 11.17 12.88 -8.10
N ALA A 266 11.49 12.63 -9.38
CA ALA A 266 11.79 13.70 -10.32
C ALA A 266 10.53 14.49 -10.66
N ASP A 267 10.61 15.82 -10.55
CA ASP A 267 9.53 16.71 -10.93
C ASP A 267 9.06 16.44 -12.37
N LYS A 268 7.74 16.47 -12.59
CA LYS A 268 7.11 16.30 -13.91
C LYS A 268 7.47 14.98 -14.59
N HIS A 269 7.69 13.91 -13.82
CA HIS A 269 7.76 12.56 -14.33
C HIS A 269 6.50 11.78 -13.96
N HIS A 270 6.15 10.80 -14.79
CA HIS A 270 5.07 9.86 -14.51
C HIS A 270 5.55 8.42 -14.67
N LEU A 271 4.95 7.53 -13.90
CA LEU A 271 5.17 6.10 -13.97
C LEU A 271 4.53 5.52 -15.24
N VAL A 272 5.33 4.79 -16.00
CA VAL A 272 4.99 4.08 -17.23
C VAL A 272 5.41 2.62 -17.08
N ASP A 273 4.58 1.70 -17.59
CA ASP A 273 4.83 0.24 -17.60
C ASP A 273 5.06 -0.39 -16.20
N GLY A 274 4.77 0.36 -15.14
CA GLY A 274 4.81 -0.11 -13.76
C GLY A 274 6.19 -0.10 -13.09
N ASP A 275 7.25 0.35 -13.76
CA ASP A 275 8.62 0.39 -13.20
C ASP A 275 9.53 1.52 -13.72
N THR A 276 9.09 2.33 -14.70
CA THR A 276 9.91 3.42 -15.27
C THR A 276 9.25 4.78 -15.14
N CYS A 277 10.03 5.80 -14.77
CA CYS A 277 9.60 7.19 -14.74
C CYS A 277 9.96 7.87 -16.07
N ARG A 278 8.98 8.47 -16.77
CA ARG A 278 9.18 9.24 -18.00
C ARG A 278 8.73 10.69 -17.86
N ASP A 279 9.42 11.58 -18.57
CA ASP A 279 9.07 12.99 -18.66
C ASP A 279 7.61 13.21 -19.09
N CYS A 280 6.96 14.15 -18.43
CA CYS A 280 5.63 14.61 -18.79
C CYS A 280 5.68 15.60 -19.96
N LEU A 281 4.68 15.53 -20.84
CA LEU A 281 4.51 16.55 -21.88
C LEU A 281 4.24 17.93 -21.27
N PRO A 282 4.75 19.02 -21.85
CA PRO A 282 4.50 20.36 -21.34
C PRO A 282 3.00 20.70 -21.44
N LEU A 283 2.46 21.29 -20.37
CA LEU A 283 1.04 21.64 -20.21
C LEU A 283 0.45 22.35 -21.45
N GLY A 284 1.20 23.29 -22.03
CA GLY A 284 0.76 24.05 -23.21
C GLY A 284 0.53 23.17 -24.45
N SER A 285 1.31 22.11 -24.62
CA SER A 285 1.13 21.17 -25.74
C SER A 285 -0.14 20.34 -25.59
N VAL A 286 -0.49 19.98 -24.36
CA VAL A 286 -1.71 19.21 -24.06
C VAL A 286 -2.95 20.09 -24.26
N VAL A 287 -2.97 21.29 -23.67
CA VAL A 287 -4.07 22.24 -23.86
C VAL A 287 -4.26 22.55 -25.33
N GLY A 288 -3.16 22.73 -26.09
CA GLY A 288 -3.19 22.93 -27.53
C GLY A 288 -3.80 21.75 -28.31
N ARG A 289 -3.47 20.51 -27.94
CA ARG A 289 -4.04 19.30 -28.58
C ARG A 289 -5.54 19.16 -28.30
N ILE A 290 -5.96 19.38 -27.05
CA ILE A 290 -7.38 19.29 -26.66
C ILE A 290 -8.18 20.41 -27.34
N ALA A 291 -7.73 21.65 -27.23
CA ALA A 291 -8.38 22.80 -27.88
C ALA A 291 -8.42 22.62 -29.40
N GLY A 292 -7.33 22.14 -30.00
CA GLY A 292 -7.25 21.81 -31.42
C GLY A 292 -8.26 20.74 -31.83
N ALA A 293 -8.35 19.63 -31.10
CA ALA A 293 -9.30 18.56 -31.38
C ALA A 293 -10.76 19.03 -31.27
N VAL A 294 -11.11 19.76 -30.19
CA VAL A 294 -12.46 20.34 -30.00
C VAL A 294 -12.78 21.31 -31.13
N LEU A 295 -11.84 22.19 -31.51
CA LEU A 295 -12.01 23.14 -32.60
C LEU A 295 -12.16 22.42 -33.95
N CYS A 296 -11.38 21.39 -34.23
CA CYS A 296 -11.49 20.60 -35.46
C CYS A 296 -12.86 19.90 -35.57
N VAL A 297 -13.32 19.26 -34.50
CA VAL A 297 -14.65 18.63 -34.45
C VAL A 297 -15.74 19.68 -34.62
N PHE A 298 -15.61 20.82 -33.94
CA PHE A 298 -16.54 21.93 -34.06
C PHE A 298 -16.65 22.47 -35.49
N VAL A 299 -15.51 22.74 -36.12
CA VAL A 299 -15.45 23.24 -37.51
C VAL A 299 -16.01 22.20 -38.47
N ALA A 300 -15.68 20.91 -38.29
CA ALA A 300 -16.20 19.83 -39.11
C ALA A 300 -17.73 19.69 -38.99
N CYS A 301 -18.26 19.69 -37.76
CA CYS A 301 -19.70 19.65 -37.49
C CYS A 301 -20.42 20.89 -38.03
N GLY A 302 -19.84 22.08 -37.88
CA GLY A 302 -20.39 23.33 -38.41
C GLY A 302 -20.46 23.33 -39.94
N ILE A 303 -19.39 22.86 -40.62
CA ILE A 303 -19.37 22.71 -42.08
C ILE A 303 -20.40 21.68 -42.53
N ALA A 304 -20.49 20.53 -41.85
CA ALA A 304 -21.46 19.48 -42.18
C ALA A 304 -22.90 19.98 -42.01
N ALA A 305 -23.20 20.66 -40.90
CA ALA A 305 -24.50 21.26 -40.63
C ALA A 305 -24.85 22.32 -41.68
N TRP A 306 -23.91 23.21 -42.01
CA TRP A 306 -24.09 24.23 -43.05
C TRP A 306 -24.35 23.62 -44.43
N ALA A 307 -23.59 22.59 -44.82
CA ALA A 307 -23.76 21.88 -46.08
C ALA A 307 -25.12 21.19 -46.15
N TYR A 308 -25.54 20.51 -45.07
CA TYR A 308 -26.87 19.89 -44.96
C TYR A 308 -28.01 20.93 -45.07
N SER A 309 -27.76 22.13 -44.57
CA SER A 309 -28.70 23.26 -44.55
C SER A 309 -29.05 23.79 -45.95
N LYS A 310 -28.21 23.57 -46.97
CA LYS A 310 -28.40 24.11 -48.34
C LYS A 310 -29.30 23.19 -49.16
N LYS A 311 -30.63 23.36 -49.03
CA LYS A 311 -31.66 22.60 -49.80
C LYS A 311 -31.40 22.57 -51.32
N GLY A 312 -30.84 23.65 -51.90
CA GLY A 312 -30.53 23.73 -53.33
C GLY A 312 -29.41 22.79 -53.82
N TRP A 313 -28.51 22.35 -52.93
CA TRP A 313 -27.43 21.42 -53.29
C TRP A 313 -27.93 19.99 -53.52
N ARG A 314 -29.12 19.64 -53.00
CA ARG A 314 -29.75 18.32 -53.19
C ARG A 314 -30.19 18.07 -54.64
N LYS A 315 -30.47 19.13 -55.40
CA LYS A 315 -30.93 19.06 -56.79
C LYS A 315 -29.78 19.04 -57.82
N LYS A 316 -28.54 19.33 -57.41
CA LYS A 316 -27.38 19.35 -58.33
C LYS A 316 -26.81 17.93 -58.53
N PRO A 317 -26.47 17.52 -59.77
CA PRO A 317 -26.03 16.16 -60.09
C PRO A 317 -24.58 15.81 -59.69
N GLY A 318 -23.93 16.60 -58.82
CA GLY A 318 -22.55 16.37 -58.38
C GLY A 318 -22.38 15.37 -57.22
N TYR A 319 -21.12 15.06 -56.88
CA TYR A 319 -20.74 14.16 -55.78
C TYR A 319 -21.39 14.55 -54.44
N ILE A 320 -21.41 15.84 -54.12
CA ILE A 320 -22.01 16.39 -52.90
C ILE A 320 -23.53 16.12 -52.83
N GLY A 321 -24.23 16.22 -53.97
CA GLY A 321 -25.66 15.92 -54.05
C GLY A 321 -25.99 14.43 -53.95
N ARG A 322 -25.04 13.52 -54.26
CA ARG A 322 -25.18 12.08 -54.00
C ARG A 322 -24.99 11.78 -52.50
N ILE A 323 -23.97 12.36 -51.86
CA ILE A 323 -23.73 12.18 -50.42
C ILE A 323 -24.94 12.65 -49.61
N LEU A 324 -25.48 13.84 -49.89
CA LEU A 324 -26.63 14.38 -49.16
C LEU A 324 -27.89 13.50 -49.30
N ARG A 325 -28.13 12.92 -50.47
CA ARG A 325 -29.26 11.97 -50.67
C ARG A 325 -29.04 10.64 -49.98
N LEU A 326 -27.79 10.18 -49.90
CA LEU A 326 -27.43 8.97 -49.18
C LEU A 326 -27.55 9.18 -47.67
N ALA A 327 -27.19 10.36 -47.17
CA ALA A 327 -27.41 10.79 -45.79
C ALA A 327 -28.91 10.86 -45.46
N ASP A 328 -29.75 11.47 -46.32
CA ASP A 328 -31.21 11.49 -46.13
C ASP A 328 -31.77 10.04 -46.05
N ARG A 329 -31.34 9.14 -46.94
CA ARG A 329 -31.73 7.71 -46.90
C ARG A 329 -31.26 7.00 -45.64
N ALA A 330 -30.03 7.27 -45.20
CA ALA A 330 -29.47 6.71 -43.98
C ALA A 330 -30.24 7.19 -42.75
N VAL A 331 -30.65 8.46 -42.69
CA VAL A 331 -31.48 9.01 -41.60
C VAL A 331 -32.84 8.35 -41.58
N VAL A 332 -33.51 8.21 -42.73
CA VAL A 332 -34.82 7.52 -42.82
C VAL A 332 -34.71 6.06 -42.39
N PHE A 333 -33.65 5.37 -42.82
CA PHE A 333 -33.37 4.00 -42.39
C PHE A 333 -33.07 3.91 -40.89
N TYR A 334 -32.27 4.83 -40.36
CA TYR A 334 -31.89 4.91 -38.95
C TYR A 334 -33.12 5.12 -38.04
N VAL A 335 -33.99 6.05 -38.41
CA VAL A 335 -35.24 6.33 -37.69
C VAL A 335 -36.23 5.18 -37.86
N GLY A 336 -36.39 4.64 -39.08
CA GLY A 336 -37.32 3.55 -39.37
C GLY A 336 -37.00 2.23 -38.66
N MET A 337 -35.72 1.93 -38.45
CA MET A 337 -35.29 0.74 -37.70
C MET A 337 -35.26 0.94 -36.17
N GLY A 338 -35.53 2.15 -35.69
CA GLY A 338 -35.50 2.47 -34.26
C GLY A 338 -34.12 2.24 -33.64
N PHE A 339 -33.03 2.63 -34.31
CA PHE A 339 -31.69 2.44 -33.78
C PHE A 339 -31.40 3.27 -32.52
N THR A 340 -32.04 4.43 -32.36
CA THR A 340 -31.84 5.30 -31.19
C THR A 340 -32.13 4.61 -29.86
N PRO A 341 -33.31 4.00 -29.62
CA PRO A 341 -33.57 3.27 -28.37
C PRO A 341 -32.67 2.04 -28.22
N LYS A 342 -32.37 1.32 -29.31
CA LYS A 342 -31.48 0.16 -29.28
C LYS A 342 -30.05 0.53 -28.84
N LEU A 343 -29.51 1.61 -29.40
CA LEU A 343 -28.19 2.13 -29.04
C LEU A 343 -28.18 2.64 -27.60
N LYS A 344 -29.24 3.31 -27.14
CA LYS A 344 -29.38 3.75 -25.74
C LYS A 344 -29.43 2.58 -24.76
N ILE A 345 -30.14 1.50 -25.08
CA ILE A 345 -30.19 0.29 -24.24
C ILE A 345 -28.81 -0.37 -24.18
N LEU A 346 -28.14 -0.52 -25.33
CA LEU A 346 -26.80 -1.09 -25.40
C LEU A 346 -25.79 -0.27 -24.58
N LEU A 347 -25.79 1.05 -24.77
CA LEU A 347 -24.95 1.98 -24.01
C LEU A 347 -25.31 2.01 -22.53
N GLY A 348 -26.60 1.97 -22.17
CA GLY A 348 -27.05 1.94 -20.77
C GLY A 348 -26.63 0.66 -20.07
N PHE A 349 -26.79 -0.50 -20.71
CA PHE A 349 -26.28 -1.78 -20.20
C PHE A 349 -24.76 -1.72 -19.98
N TYR A 350 -24.02 -1.19 -20.96
CA TYR A 350 -22.58 -1.00 -20.85
C TYR A 350 -22.19 -0.06 -19.70
N GLN A 351 -22.88 1.08 -19.56
CA GLN A 351 -22.65 2.06 -18.50
C GLN A 351 -22.84 1.48 -17.10
N VAL A 352 -23.77 0.54 -16.93
CA VAL A 352 -23.95 -0.20 -15.67
C VAL A 352 -22.78 -1.17 -15.43
N CYS A 353 -22.35 -1.90 -16.47
CA CYS A 353 -21.25 -2.86 -16.35
C CYS A 353 -19.91 -2.21 -15.96
N ILE A 354 -19.57 -1.04 -16.51
CA ILE A 354 -18.26 -0.38 -16.24
C ILE A 354 -18.15 0.25 -14.84
N VAL A 355 -19.27 0.54 -14.19
CA VAL A 355 -19.30 1.19 -12.86
C VAL A 355 -19.42 0.16 -11.72
N LEU A 356 -19.74 -1.10 -12.06
CA LEU A 356 -20.00 -2.16 -11.09
C LEU A 356 -18.81 -2.44 -10.16
N THR A 357 -17.60 -2.57 -10.71
CA THR A 357 -16.38 -2.88 -9.94
C THR A 357 -15.97 -1.73 -9.01
N THR A 358 -16.19 -0.49 -9.43
CA THR A 358 -15.81 0.70 -8.65
C THR A 358 -16.78 1.04 -7.52
N THR A 359 -18.05 0.66 -7.63
CA THR A 359 -19.11 1.11 -6.70
C THR A 359 -19.43 0.07 -5.63
N TYR A 360 -19.29 -1.21 -5.95
CA TYR A 360 -19.69 -2.27 -5.02
C TYR A 360 -18.59 -2.72 -4.06
N SER A 361 -17.37 -2.15 -4.11
CA SER A 361 -16.23 -2.51 -3.24
C SER A 361 -16.04 -4.02 -3.08
N ALA A 362 -16.49 -4.81 -4.06
CA ALA A 362 -16.44 -6.24 -4.02
C ALA A 362 -15.10 -6.65 -4.60
N ARG A 363 -14.22 -7.23 -3.77
CA ARG A 363 -13.05 -7.98 -4.24
C ARG A 363 -13.56 -9.22 -4.98
N LEU A 364 -13.94 -9.05 -6.24
CA LEU A 364 -14.20 -10.17 -7.12
C LEU A 364 -12.86 -10.75 -7.59
N PRO A 365 -12.73 -12.08 -7.70
CA PRO A 365 -11.53 -12.73 -8.23
C PRO A 365 -11.18 -12.18 -9.62
N ILE A 366 -9.88 -12.15 -9.92
CA ILE A 366 -9.32 -11.58 -11.17
C ILE A 366 -9.91 -12.27 -12.41
N GLU A 367 -10.35 -13.54 -12.31
CA GLU A 367 -11.01 -14.25 -13.42
C GLU A 367 -12.33 -13.58 -13.85
N TYR A 368 -13.05 -12.92 -12.95
CA TYR A 368 -14.34 -12.28 -13.23
C TYR A 368 -14.22 -10.80 -13.56
N THR A 369 -13.13 -10.14 -13.18
CA THR A 369 -12.90 -8.70 -13.46
C THR A 369 -12.03 -8.47 -14.69
N SER A 370 -11.16 -9.41 -15.07
CA SER A 370 -10.25 -9.24 -16.21
C SER A 370 -10.97 -8.93 -17.53
N TRP A 371 -12.10 -9.60 -17.79
CA TRP A 371 -12.88 -9.33 -18.99
C TRP A 371 -13.65 -8.01 -18.90
N THR A 372 -14.18 -7.62 -17.73
CA THR A 372 -14.85 -6.32 -17.55
C THR A 372 -13.88 -5.17 -17.63
N ASP A 373 -12.66 -5.33 -17.09
CA ASP A 373 -11.60 -4.33 -17.11
C ASP A 373 -11.04 -4.17 -18.54
N LYS A 374 -10.81 -5.27 -19.28
CA LYS A 374 -10.46 -5.21 -20.70
C LYS A 374 -11.56 -4.61 -21.57
N LEU A 375 -12.83 -4.88 -21.26
CA LEU A 375 -13.98 -4.31 -21.97
C LEU A 375 -14.17 -2.81 -21.62
N ALA A 376 -13.91 -2.45 -20.37
CA ALA A 376 -13.86 -1.06 -19.93
C ALA A 376 -12.68 -0.34 -20.61
N GLU A 377 -11.50 -0.92 -20.70
CA GLU A 377 -10.33 -0.31 -21.34
C GLU A 377 -10.47 -0.20 -22.87
N ALA A 378 -11.12 -1.18 -23.52
CA ALA A 378 -11.31 -1.18 -24.98
C ALA A 378 -12.40 -0.22 -25.48
N ILE A 379 -13.40 0.12 -24.65
CA ILE A 379 -14.59 0.89 -25.07
C ILE A 379 -14.91 2.07 -24.16
N SER A 380 -14.36 2.13 -22.93
CA SER A 380 -14.36 3.38 -22.19
C SER A 380 -13.47 4.25 -23.02
N ILE A 381 -14.10 5.18 -23.71
CA ILE A 381 -13.35 6.16 -24.44
C ILE A 381 -12.82 7.06 -23.34
N ASP A 382 -11.71 6.62 -22.75
CA ASP A 382 -10.92 7.42 -21.85
C ASP A 382 -10.21 8.41 -22.76
N TRP A 383 -11.00 9.34 -23.32
CA TRP A 383 -10.51 10.43 -24.16
C TRP A 383 -9.40 11.20 -23.41
N THR A 384 -9.37 11.08 -22.08
CA THR A 384 -8.33 11.62 -21.22
C THR A 384 -7.06 10.76 -21.21
N GLY A 385 -7.14 9.43 -21.12
CA GLY A 385 -5.96 8.55 -21.19
C GLY A 385 -5.20 8.65 -22.52
N PHE A 386 -5.89 8.88 -23.64
CA PHE A 386 -5.26 9.13 -24.94
C PHE A 386 -4.55 10.51 -25.03
N LEU A 387 -4.94 11.46 -24.19
CA LEU A 387 -4.45 12.85 -24.24
C LEU A 387 -3.59 13.26 -23.03
N LEU A 388 -3.67 12.53 -21.90
CA LEU A 388 -3.16 12.90 -20.58
C LEU A 388 -2.84 11.67 -19.72
N PRO A 389 -1.55 11.36 -19.47
CA PRO A 389 -1.16 10.36 -18.46
C PRO A 389 -1.59 10.80 -17.06
N ALA A 390 -2.01 9.82 -16.25
CA ALA A 390 -2.69 10.06 -14.97
C ALA A 390 -1.87 10.81 -13.91
N GLN A 391 -0.54 10.85 -14.02
CA GLN A 391 0.34 11.46 -13.00
C GLN A 391 1.00 12.77 -13.44
N CYS A 392 0.76 13.22 -14.69
CA CYS A 392 1.40 14.43 -15.21
C CYS A 392 0.63 15.73 -14.88
N LEU A 393 -0.61 15.61 -14.42
CA LEU A 393 -1.40 16.73 -13.96
C LEU A 393 -2.02 16.41 -12.61
N PRO A 394 -2.08 17.40 -11.69
CA PRO A 394 -2.79 17.24 -10.44
C PRO A 394 -4.24 16.87 -10.72
N PHE A 395 -4.80 16.00 -9.88
CA PHE A 395 -6.16 15.48 -10.07
C PHE A 395 -7.20 16.59 -10.31
N GLN A 396 -7.07 17.73 -9.64
CA GLN A 396 -7.97 18.88 -9.81
C GLN A 396 -8.03 19.37 -11.27
N SER A 397 -6.88 19.54 -11.94
CA SER A 397 -6.82 19.99 -13.33
C SER A 397 -7.37 18.94 -14.29
N ARG A 398 -7.14 17.66 -14.00
CA ARG A 398 -7.71 16.55 -14.77
C ARG A 398 -9.23 16.55 -14.66
N LEU A 399 -9.77 16.72 -13.46
CA LEU A 399 -11.21 16.79 -13.21
C LEU A 399 -11.85 17.94 -13.99
N LEU A 400 -11.24 19.14 -13.99
CA LEU A 400 -11.68 20.27 -14.81
C LEU A 400 -11.71 19.93 -16.31
N ALA A 401 -10.65 19.30 -16.83
CA ALA A 401 -10.58 18.94 -18.24
C ALA A 401 -11.67 17.93 -18.62
N VAL A 402 -11.91 16.92 -17.77
CA VAL A 402 -12.94 15.87 -17.97
C VAL A 402 -14.34 16.48 -18.00
N THR A 403 -14.63 17.43 -17.11
CA THR A 403 -15.99 17.98 -16.95
C THR A 403 -16.29 19.10 -17.93
N ILE A 404 -15.30 19.95 -18.25
CA ILE A 404 -15.50 21.13 -19.12
C ILE A 404 -15.46 20.73 -20.59
N THR A 405 -14.63 19.77 -21.01
CA THR A 405 -14.46 19.44 -22.43
C THR A 405 -15.78 19.00 -23.08
N PRO A 406 -16.54 18.03 -22.53
CA PRO A 406 -17.83 17.63 -23.10
C PRO A 406 -18.89 18.74 -23.02
N ALA A 407 -18.89 19.52 -21.93
CA ALA A 407 -19.81 20.66 -21.77
C ALA A 407 -19.57 21.72 -22.86
N SER A 408 -18.30 22.02 -23.15
CA SER A 408 -17.92 22.95 -24.22
C SER A 408 -18.36 22.44 -25.59
N LEU A 409 -18.22 21.14 -25.85
CA LEU A 409 -18.63 20.51 -27.11
C LEU A 409 -20.14 20.60 -27.31
N ILE A 410 -20.92 20.33 -26.26
CA ILE A 410 -22.39 20.47 -26.27
C ILE A 410 -22.81 21.93 -26.47
N ALA A 411 -22.20 22.87 -25.74
CA ALA A 411 -22.50 24.29 -25.86
C ALA A 411 -22.20 24.81 -27.27
N LEU A 412 -21.04 24.43 -27.83
CA LEU A 412 -20.66 24.76 -29.20
C LEU A 412 -21.66 24.20 -30.22
N LEU A 413 -22.11 22.96 -30.07
CA LEU A 413 -23.11 22.36 -30.94
C LEU A 413 -24.44 23.13 -30.89
N LEU A 414 -24.92 23.52 -29.70
CA LEU A 414 -26.13 24.33 -29.56
C LEU A 414 -25.96 25.73 -30.16
N LEU A 415 -24.81 26.38 -29.95
CA LEU A 415 -24.48 27.68 -30.53
C LEU A 415 -24.44 27.64 -32.06
N THR A 416 -23.98 26.53 -32.67
CA THR A 416 -24.03 26.39 -34.14
C THR A 416 -25.45 26.34 -34.69
N GLY A 417 -26.37 25.68 -33.97
CA GLY A 417 -27.78 25.66 -34.33
C GLY A 417 -28.41 27.05 -34.33
N ILE A 418 -28.18 27.79 -33.24
CA ILE A 418 -28.61 29.19 -33.10
C ILE A 418 -28.00 30.05 -34.22
N GLY A 419 -26.69 29.96 -34.43
CA GLY A 419 -25.97 30.74 -35.44
C GLY A 419 -26.45 30.49 -36.87
N LEU A 420 -26.73 29.23 -37.24
CA LEU A 420 -27.24 28.85 -38.56
C LEU A 420 -28.63 29.45 -38.84
N ARG A 421 -29.53 29.44 -37.84
CA ARG A 421 -30.87 30.01 -37.94
C ARG A 421 -30.84 31.53 -38.04
N ILE A 422 -30.06 32.20 -37.19
CA ILE A 422 -29.87 33.66 -37.24
C ILE A 422 -29.24 34.08 -38.58
N HIS A 423 -28.23 33.35 -39.06
CA HIS A 423 -27.60 33.64 -40.34
C HIS A 423 -28.58 33.51 -41.51
N ARG A 424 -29.43 32.46 -41.52
CA ARG A 424 -30.49 32.30 -42.51
C ARG A 424 -31.51 33.44 -42.46
N ARG A 425 -31.90 33.90 -41.27
CA ARG A 425 -32.79 35.05 -41.12
C ARG A 425 -32.17 36.31 -41.74
N ARG A 426 -30.90 36.59 -41.44
CA ARG A 426 -30.16 37.73 -42.04
C ARG A 426 -30.07 37.63 -43.56
N LEU A 427 -29.89 36.42 -44.12
CA LEU A 427 -29.90 36.20 -45.56
C LEU A 427 -31.29 36.43 -46.19
N ARG A 428 -32.38 36.00 -45.53
CA ARG A 428 -33.76 36.27 -45.98
C ARG A 428 -34.10 37.76 -45.94
N ALA A 429 -33.66 38.48 -44.91
CA ALA A 429 -33.84 39.92 -44.78
C ALA A 429 -33.06 40.72 -45.84
N ARG A 430 -31.94 40.19 -46.34
CA ARG A 430 -31.10 40.81 -47.39
C ARG A 430 -31.47 40.41 -48.82
N ALA A 431 -32.39 39.47 -49.02
CA ALA A 431 -32.82 39.09 -50.37
C ALA A 431 -33.60 40.26 -51.00
N PRO A 432 -33.24 40.74 -52.21
CA PRO A 432 -33.98 41.82 -52.85
C PRO A 432 -35.41 41.36 -53.14
N ARG A 433 -36.39 42.19 -52.76
CA ARG A 433 -37.79 42.06 -53.16
C ARG A 433 -37.86 42.08 -54.69
N SER A 434 -37.89 40.92 -55.34
CA SER A 434 -38.22 40.84 -56.76
C SER A 434 -39.73 40.95 -56.92
N ALA A 435 -40.15 42.14 -57.33
CA ALA A 435 -41.35 42.52 -58.07
C ALA A 435 -42.54 41.52 -58.09
N SER A 436 -43.56 41.84 -57.29
CA SER A 436 -44.95 41.83 -57.73
C SER A 436 -45.71 42.82 -56.84
N GLN A 437 -45.78 44.05 -57.32
CA GLN A 437 -46.57 45.14 -56.77
C GLN A 437 -47.92 45.11 -57.51
N GLU A 438 -49.00 44.80 -56.81
CA GLU A 438 -50.28 45.52 -57.02
C GLU A 438 -51.20 45.39 -55.78
N GLN A 439 -51.37 46.55 -55.13
CA GLN A 439 -52.53 47.08 -54.41
C GLN A 439 -53.26 46.23 -53.34
N SER A 440 -53.13 46.67 -52.08
CA SER A 440 -54.25 47.32 -51.37
C SER A 440 -53.71 48.04 -50.13
N GLU A 441 -53.95 49.35 -50.08
CA GLU A 441 -53.69 50.21 -48.94
C GLU A 441 -54.53 49.79 -47.72
N THR A 442 -53.92 49.79 -46.54
CA THR A 442 -54.32 50.58 -45.34
C THR A 442 -53.59 50.05 -44.11
N GLY A 443 -53.11 50.99 -43.26
CA GLY A 443 -52.68 50.69 -41.88
C GLY A 443 -51.18 50.77 -41.64
N ASN A 444 -50.66 52.00 -41.50
CA ASN A 444 -49.46 52.24 -40.71
C ASN A 444 -49.77 51.86 -39.25
N ALA A 445 -49.25 50.72 -38.80
CA ALA A 445 -49.00 50.48 -37.39
C ALA A 445 -47.48 50.37 -37.22
N VAL A 446 -46.89 51.47 -36.76
CA VAL A 446 -45.58 51.43 -36.10
C VAL A 446 -45.81 50.59 -34.85
N VAL A 447 -45.35 49.34 -34.88
CA VAL A 447 -45.21 48.55 -33.64
C VAL A 447 -43.88 48.99 -33.06
N GLU A 448 -43.95 49.85 -32.05
CA GLU A 448 -42.84 50.09 -31.14
C GLU A 448 -42.39 48.74 -30.57
N GLU A 449 -41.10 48.43 -30.74
CA GLU A 449 -40.44 47.31 -30.05
C GLU A 449 -40.37 47.67 -28.56
N GLU A 450 -41.38 47.28 -27.78
CA GLU A 450 -41.20 47.15 -26.33
C GLU A 450 -40.42 45.86 -26.06
N GLU A 451 -39.19 46.05 -25.61
CA GLU A 451 -38.25 45.02 -25.19
C GLU A 451 -38.69 44.50 -23.80
N GLU A 452 -39.79 43.71 -23.74
CA GLU A 452 -40.10 42.94 -22.53
C GLU A 452 -39.10 41.80 -22.38
N ASP A 453 -38.62 41.56 -21.15
CA ASP A 453 -37.75 40.45 -20.78
C ASP A 453 -38.46 39.10 -20.96
N VAL A 454 -38.57 38.63 -22.21
CA VAL A 454 -39.21 37.36 -22.55
C VAL A 454 -38.35 36.21 -22.03
N SER A 455 -38.85 35.51 -21.01
CA SER A 455 -38.25 34.28 -20.50
C SER A 455 -37.98 33.27 -21.62
N VAL A 456 -36.84 32.57 -21.56
CA VAL A 456 -36.45 31.49 -22.48
C VAL A 456 -37.58 30.46 -22.66
N VAL A 457 -38.35 30.18 -21.61
CA VAL A 457 -39.47 29.25 -21.63
C VAL A 457 -40.61 29.76 -22.52
N THR A 458 -40.89 31.06 -22.47
CA THR A 458 -41.91 31.72 -23.30
C THR A 458 -41.49 31.73 -24.76
N ALA A 459 -40.21 32.01 -25.04
CA ALA A 459 -39.64 31.94 -26.39
C ALA A 459 -39.70 30.52 -26.98
N ILE A 460 -39.40 29.49 -26.19
CA ILE A 460 -39.50 28.08 -26.60
C ILE A 460 -40.96 27.69 -26.86
N THR A 461 -41.90 28.15 -26.03
CA THR A 461 -43.33 27.83 -26.18
C THR A 461 -43.90 28.45 -27.45
N LEU A 462 -43.55 29.71 -27.75
CA LEU A 462 -43.88 30.38 -29.00
C LEU A 462 -43.27 29.67 -30.21
N ALA A 463 -42.02 29.20 -30.10
CA ALA A 463 -41.35 28.42 -31.14
C ALA A 463 -42.06 27.08 -31.42
N ILE A 464 -42.49 26.36 -30.37
CA ILE A 464 -43.24 25.10 -30.51
C ILE A 464 -44.60 25.33 -31.18
N ASN A 465 -45.30 26.40 -30.81
CA ASN A 465 -46.58 26.76 -31.45
C ASN A 465 -46.38 27.11 -32.93
N ALA A 466 -45.32 27.85 -33.27
CA ALA A 466 -44.97 28.17 -34.65
C ALA A 466 -44.60 26.94 -35.50
N MET A 467 -44.14 25.84 -34.88
CA MET A 467 -43.89 24.58 -35.59
C MET A 467 -45.16 23.78 -35.92
N ASN A 468 -46.26 24.03 -35.20
CA ASN A 468 -47.54 23.34 -35.40
C ASN A 468 -48.46 24.07 -36.39
N GLU A 469 -48.17 25.32 -36.74
CA GLU A 469 -48.92 26.08 -37.74
C GLU A 469 -48.42 25.79 -39.16
N ASP A 470 -49.36 25.66 -40.11
CA ASP A 470 -49.06 25.42 -41.53
C ASP A 470 -48.09 26.48 -42.10
N GLU A 471 -46.99 26.04 -42.72
CA GLU A 471 -45.94 26.87 -43.38
C GLU A 471 -46.49 27.87 -44.42
N SER A 472 -47.78 27.81 -44.76
CA SER A 472 -48.43 28.62 -45.81
C SER A 472 -48.94 30.00 -45.38
N LYS A 473 -48.99 30.34 -44.09
CA LYS A 473 -49.65 31.58 -43.61
C LYS A 473 -48.78 32.57 -42.83
N VAL A 474 -47.55 32.24 -42.46
CA VAL A 474 -46.72 33.12 -41.62
C VAL A 474 -45.67 33.85 -42.47
N SER A 475 -45.82 35.18 -42.60
CA SER A 475 -44.84 36.03 -43.28
C SER A 475 -43.50 35.97 -42.52
N ALA A 476 -42.45 35.54 -43.22
CA ALA A 476 -41.10 35.30 -42.67
C ALA A 476 -40.41 36.54 -42.06
N SER A 477 -41.01 37.73 -42.14
CA SER A 477 -40.51 38.97 -41.55
C SER A 477 -40.99 39.24 -40.12
N ALA A 478 -42.00 38.52 -39.62
CA ALA A 478 -42.64 38.82 -38.33
C ALA A 478 -42.14 37.99 -37.13
N ILE A 479 -41.26 37.01 -37.35
CA ILE A 479 -40.77 36.14 -36.26
C ILE A 479 -39.59 36.83 -35.53
N PRO A 480 -39.69 37.07 -34.22
CA PRO A 480 -38.62 37.69 -33.43
C PRO A 480 -37.33 36.87 -33.37
N TRP A 481 -36.20 37.51 -33.07
CA TRP A 481 -34.88 36.84 -33.12
C TRP A 481 -34.73 35.73 -32.07
N TYR A 482 -35.34 35.92 -30.89
CA TYR A 482 -35.32 34.96 -29.80
C TYR A 482 -36.13 33.69 -30.13
N VAL A 483 -37.19 33.79 -30.94
CA VAL A 483 -37.96 32.63 -31.41
C VAL A 483 -37.15 31.80 -32.41
N GLU A 484 -36.44 32.44 -33.36
CA GLU A 484 -35.54 31.73 -34.28
C GLU A 484 -34.32 31.12 -33.57
N ALA A 485 -33.82 31.77 -32.52
CA ALA A 485 -32.78 31.21 -31.66
C ALA A 485 -33.29 29.96 -30.90
N ALA A 486 -34.50 30.01 -30.35
CA ALA A 486 -35.14 28.87 -29.70
C ALA A 486 -35.39 27.70 -30.66
N LEU A 487 -35.80 27.97 -31.91
CA LEU A 487 -35.91 26.95 -32.96
C LEU A 487 -34.55 26.34 -33.31
N GLY A 488 -33.49 27.14 -33.34
CA GLY A 488 -32.13 26.65 -33.57
C GLY A 488 -31.61 25.77 -32.43
N LEU A 489 -32.00 26.05 -31.20
CA LEU A 489 -31.72 25.19 -30.05
C LEU A 489 -32.44 23.83 -30.21
N LEU A 490 -33.73 23.85 -30.56
CA LEU A 490 -34.57 22.65 -30.73
C LEU A 490 -34.09 21.75 -31.88
N ASP A 491 -33.59 22.32 -32.98
CA ASP A 491 -33.05 21.57 -34.12
C ASP A 491 -31.90 20.63 -33.73
N PHE A 492 -31.04 21.07 -32.79
CA PHE A 492 -29.82 20.35 -32.38
C PHE A 492 -29.92 19.69 -31.00
N LEU A 493 -31.00 19.95 -30.26
CA LEU A 493 -31.28 19.37 -28.95
C LEU A 493 -31.23 17.82 -28.95
N PRO A 494 -31.76 17.08 -29.95
CA PRO A 494 -31.65 15.61 -29.95
C PRO A 494 -30.20 15.10 -29.99
N ALA A 495 -29.31 15.77 -30.74
CA ALA A 495 -27.90 15.42 -30.79
C ALA A 495 -27.20 15.76 -29.47
N ALA A 496 -27.50 16.93 -28.88
CA ALA A 496 -27.00 17.32 -27.57
C ALA A 496 -27.41 16.33 -26.47
N LEU A 497 -28.67 15.86 -26.47
CA LEU A 497 -29.16 14.88 -25.50
C LEU A 497 -28.50 13.50 -25.66
N ILE A 498 -28.09 13.11 -26.87
CA ILE A 498 -27.29 11.88 -27.07
C ILE A 498 -25.89 12.06 -26.51
N LEU A 499 -25.24 13.21 -26.76
CA LEU A 499 -23.91 13.50 -26.20
C LEU A 499 -23.94 13.53 -24.68
N ILE A 500 -24.94 14.20 -24.07
CA ILE A 500 -25.13 14.21 -22.61
C ILE A 500 -25.27 12.78 -22.09
N PHE A 501 -26.11 11.96 -22.72
CA PHE A 501 -26.30 10.55 -22.34
C PHE A 501 -25.00 9.72 -22.44
N CYS A 502 -24.17 9.98 -23.45
CA CYS A 502 -22.89 9.29 -23.63
C CYS A 502 -21.86 9.69 -22.56
N PHE A 503 -21.75 10.99 -22.23
CA PHE A 503 -20.71 11.49 -21.35
C PHE A 503 -21.07 11.48 -19.86
N VAL A 504 -22.37 11.56 -19.51
CA VAL A 504 -22.80 11.74 -18.11
C VAL A 504 -22.25 10.68 -17.18
N THR A 505 -22.19 9.42 -17.60
CA THR A 505 -21.74 8.30 -16.76
C THR A 505 -20.22 8.30 -16.57
N SER A 506 -19.45 8.51 -17.64
CA SER A 506 -17.99 8.61 -17.57
C SER A 506 -17.54 9.83 -16.75
N VAL A 507 -18.17 10.98 -16.97
CA VAL A 507 -17.87 12.21 -16.21
C VAL A 507 -18.29 12.05 -14.75
N SER A 508 -19.48 11.49 -14.47
CA SER A 508 -19.93 11.24 -13.10
C SER A 508 -19.01 10.27 -12.35
N ALA A 509 -18.58 9.18 -13.00
CA ALA A 509 -17.61 8.25 -12.40
C ALA A 509 -16.29 8.97 -12.03
N SER A 510 -15.80 9.84 -12.92
CA SER A 510 -14.59 10.64 -12.68
C SER A 510 -14.75 11.63 -11.52
N ILE A 511 -15.95 12.21 -11.35
CA ILE A 511 -16.29 13.08 -10.21
C ILE A 511 -16.29 12.27 -8.91
N PHE A 512 -16.98 11.13 -8.86
CA PHE A 512 -17.08 10.31 -7.64
C PHE A 512 -15.74 9.68 -7.22
N ARG A 513 -14.81 9.48 -8.16
CA ARG A 513 -13.43 9.06 -7.87
C ARG A 513 -12.67 10.04 -6.96
N ALA A 514 -13.13 11.29 -6.82
CA ALA A 514 -12.58 12.24 -5.86
C ALA A 514 -12.67 11.78 -4.40
N TRP A 515 -13.64 10.94 -4.04
CA TRP A 515 -13.77 10.36 -2.69
C TRP A 515 -13.21 8.94 -2.58
N SER A 516 -12.56 8.44 -3.64
CA SER A 516 -12.01 7.09 -3.64
C SER A 516 -10.66 7.06 -2.94
N CYS A 517 -10.70 6.83 -1.64
CA CYS A 517 -9.53 6.74 -0.77
C CYS A 517 -9.16 5.27 -0.46
N GLN A 518 -7.88 5.03 -0.23
CA GLN A 518 -7.31 3.76 0.18
C GLN A 518 -6.62 3.95 1.53
N ALA A 519 -7.11 3.28 2.56
CA ALA A 519 -6.56 3.33 3.91
C ALA A 519 -5.35 2.40 4.06
N TYR A 520 -4.35 2.88 4.80
CA TYR A 520 -3.17 2.14 5.22
C TYR A 520 -2.97 2.31 6.72
N THR A 521 -2.81 1.22 7.44
CA THR A 521 -2.61 1.23 8.89
C THR A 521 -1.18 1.68 9.23
N ILE A 522 -1.05 2.60 10.18
CA ILE A 522 0.26 3.11 10.65
C ILE A 522 0.53 2.69 12.09
N SER A 523 -0.52 2.49 12.89
CA SER A 523 -0.38 2.11 14.29
C SER A 523 0.26 0.73 14.49
N PRO A 524 1.05 0.56 15.56
CA PRO A 524 1.44 -0.75 16.04
C PRO A 524 0.19 -1.53 16.52
N PRO A 525 0.18 -2.87 16.37
CA PRO A 525 -0.97 -3.68 16.75
C PRO A 525 -1.24 -3.64 18.25
N GLY A 526 -2.45 -3.23 18.66
CA GLY A 526 -2.87 -3.14 20.07
C GLY A 526 -3.05 -1.70 20.58
N GLU A 527 -2.62 -0.70 19.82
CA GLU A 527 -2.95 0.71 20.06
C GLU A 527 -4.19 1.16 19.28
N SER A 528 -4.63 2.40 19.51
CA SER A 528 -5.68 3.01 18.69
C SER A 528 -5.29 2.99 17.22
N LEU A 529 -6.19 2.49 16.38
CA LEU A 529 -6.01 2.41 14.93
C LEU A 529 -5.86 3.83 14.37
N LYS A 530 -4.62 4.21 14.03
CA LYS A 530 -4.30 5.36 13.20
C LYS A 530 -4.08 4.85 11.81
N GLU A 531 -4.89 5.37 10.90
CA GLU A 531 -4.86 5.05 9.48
C GLU A 531 -4.55 6.35 8.75
N VAL A 532 -3.73 6.23 7.70
CA VAL A 532 -3.56 7.29 6.72
C VAL A 532 -4.19 6.81 5.42
N GLU A 533 -4.98 7.70 4.83
CA GLU A 533 -5.73 7.41 3.64
C GLU A 533 -5.15 8.20 2.47
N TYR A 534 -4.84 7.52 1.37
CA TYR A 534 -4.39 8.19 0.14
C TYR A 534 -5.42 8.02 -0.96
N MET A 535 -5.53 9.02 -1.83
CA MET A 535 -6.44 8.93 -2.97
C MET A 535 -5.97 7.84 -3.96
N ARG A 536 -6.91 7.05 -4.49
CA ARG A 536 -6.60 5.92 -5.39
C ARG A 536 -6.09 6.39 -6.75
N GLN A 537 -6.66 7.47 -7.28
CA GLN A 537 -6.30 7.99 -8.61
C GLN A 537 -5.09 8.90 -8.62
N ASP A 538 -4.77 9.51 -7.47
CA ASP A 538 -3.63 10.39 -7.28
C ASP A 538 -3.01 10.09 -5.93
N ALA A 539 -1.86 9.43 -5.97
CA ALA A 539 -1.20 8.91 -4.79
C ALA A 539 -0.57 9.96 -3.89
N SER A 540 -0.35 11.14 -4.45
CA SER A 540 0.29 12.25 -3.78
C SER A 540 -0.63 12.93 -2.76
N VAL A 541 -1.95 12.78 -2.93
CA VAL A 541 -2.95 13.45 -2.10
C VAL A 541 -3.41 12.54 -0.96
N GLU A 542 -3.15 12.99 0.26
CA GLU A 542 -3.68 12.38 1.48
C GLU A 542 -5.13 12.83 1.71
N CYS A 543 -6.03 11.87 1.89
CA CYS A 543 -7.45 12.11 2.11
C CYS A 543 -7.71 12.72 3.49
N GLY A 544 -8.52 13.78 3.53
CA GLY A 544 -8.93 14.45 4.77
C GLY A 544 -8.04 15.63 5.17
N THR A 545 -6.93 15.83 4.46
CA THR A 545 -6.03 16.98 4.62
C THR A 545 -6.56 18.23 3.89
N ASP A 546 -5.89 19.37 4.09
CA ASP A 546 -6.22 20.63 3.40
C ASP A 546 -6.00 20.57 1.89
N GLU A 547 -5.17 19.64 1.38
CA GLU A 547 -4.98 19.42 -0.05
C GLU A 547 -6.17 18.69 -0.70
N HIS A 548 -6.88 17.85 0.06
CA HIS A 548 -8.05 17.10 -0.42
C HIS A 548 -9.33 17.95 -0.47
N LYS A 549 -9.46 18.95 0.42
CA LYS A 549 -10.62 19.85 0.49
C LYS A 549 -10.96 20.59 -0.82
N PRO A 550 -10.01 21.21 -1.56
CA PRO A 550 -10.35 21.89 -2.81
C PRO A 550 -10.84 20.92 -3.89
N ILE A 551 -10.30 19.69 -3.92
CA ILE A 551 -10.69 18.65 -4.88
C ILE A 551 -12.14 18.22 -4.64
N THR A 552 -12.48 17.89 -3.38
CA THR A 552 -13.84 17.47 -3.02
C THR A 552 -14.86 18.60 -3.18
N THR A 553 -14.47 19.85 -2.91
CA THR A 553 -15.32 21.03 -3.13
C THR A 553 -15.64 21.20 -4.62
N LEU A 554 -14.61 21.11 -5.48
CA LEU A 554 -14.78 21.18 -6.92
C LEU A 554 -15.67 20.03 -7.45
N ALA A 555 -15.41 18.81 -6.99
CA ALA A 555 -16.20 17.62 -7.35
C ALA A 555 -17.67 17.78 -6.94
N THR A 556 -17.95 18.29 -5.75
CA THR A 556 -19.32 18.58 -5.27
C THR A 556 -20.05 19.56 -6.19
N GLY A 557 -19.36 20.62 -6.66
CA GLY A 557 -19.93 21.54 -7.65
C GLY A 557 -20.30 20.83 -8.96
N PHE A 558 -19.46 19.90 -9.43
CA PHE A 558 -19.73 19.16 -10.66
C PHE A 558 -20.83 18.10 -10.53
N ILE A 559 -21.14 17.60 -9.33
CA ILE A 559 -22.32 16.74 -9.08
C ILE A 559 -23.61 17.50 -9.45
N VAL A 560 -23.68 18.79 -9.13
CA VAL A 560 -24.86 19.61 -9.47
C VAL A 560 -25.02 19.74 -10.99
N VAL A 561 -23.92 19.91 -11.72
CA VAL A 561 -23.94 20.14 -13.17
C VAL A 561 -24.24 18.87 -13.95
N TRP A 562 -23.57 17.76 -13.62
CA TRP A 562 -23.59 16.55 -14.44
C TRP A 562 -24.70 15.58 -14.03
N PRO A 563 -24.58 14.82 -12.92
CA PRO A 563 -25.61 13.84 -12.56
C PRO A 563 -26.95 14.51 -12.20
N ILE A 564 -26.95 15.58 -11.38
CA ILE A 564 -28.20 16.25 -11.00
C ILE A 564 -28.75 17.08 -12.17
N GLY A 565 -27.91 17.91 -12.79
CA GLY A 565 -28.32 18.82 -13.85
C GLY A 565 -28.87 18.09 -15.08
N SER A 566 -28.27 16.96 -15.47
CA SER A 566 -28.81 16.14 -16.57
C SER A 566 -30.17 15.51 -16.23
N LEU A 567 -30.36 15.00 -15.01
CA LEU A 567 -31.65 14.46 -14.57
C LEU A 567 -32.74 15.54 -14.56
N VAL A 568 -32.43 16.73 -14.04
CA VAL A 568 -33.35 17.87 -14.05
C VAL A 568 -33.68 18.28 -15.50
N LEU A 569 -32.69 18.31 -16.39
CA LEU A 569 -32.91 18.61 -17.81
C LEU A 569 -33.84 17.57 -18.47
N TYR A 570 -33.57 16.28 -18.32
CA TYR A 570 -34.40 15.23 -18.92
C TYR A 570 -35.83 15.23 -18.36
N THR A 571 -36.00 15.40 -17.05
CA THR A 571 -37.33 15.46 -16.41
C THR A 571 -38.11 16.71 -16.83
N SER A 572 -37.45 17.86 -16.93
CA SER A 572 -38.06 19.12 -17.41
C SER A 572 -38.51 19.01 -18.85
N LEU A 573 -37.68 18.42 -19.72
CA LEU A 573 -38.05 18.17 -21.13
C LEU A 573 -39.21 17.19 -21.25
N LEU A 574 -39.23 16.13 -20.43
CA LEU A 574 -40.32 15.16 -20.42
C LEU A 574 -41.64 15.81 -19.94
N ALA A 575 -41.60 16.62 -18.90
CA ALA A 575 -42.77 17.38 -18.42
C ALA A 575 -43.27 18.39 -19.46
N ALA A 576 -42.36 19.09 -20.15
CA ALA A 576 -42.71 20.03 -21.22
C ALA A 576 -43.37 19.32 -22.42
N CYS A 577 -42.90 18.13 -22.78
CA CYS A 577 -43.47 17.32 -23.86
C CYS A 577 -44.74 16.56 -23.47
N TYR A 578 -44.98 16.31 -22.19
CA TYR A 578 -46.13 15.52 -21.71
C TYR A 578 -47.47 16.20 -21.99
N LYS A 579 -47.60 17.51 -21.73
CA LYS A 579 -48.82 18.28 -21.98
C LYS A 579 -49.29 18.24 -23.45
N PRO A 580 -48.44 18.52 -24.46
CA PRO A 580 -48.84 18.44 -25.86
C PRO A 580 -49.07 17.00 -26.36
N LEU A 581 -48.48 15.99 -25.72
CA LEU A 581 -48.73 14.58 -26.05
C LEU A 581 -50.09 14.08 -25.54
N GLN A 582 -50.63 14.63 -24.45
CA GLN A 582 -52.00 14.33 -24.00
C GLN A 582 -53.08 15.10 -24.78
N ALA A 583 -52.71 16.19 -25.43
CA ALA A 583 -53.61 17.00 -26.25
C ALA A 583 -53.81 16.44 -27.68
N LYS A 584 -53.00 15.46 -28.08
CA LYS A 584 -53.17 14.64 -29.29
C LYS A 584 -53.78 13.30 -28.91
#